data_AF-A0A843H011-F1
#
_entry.id   AF-A0A843H011-F1
#
_cell.length_a   1.000
_cell.length_b   1.000
_cell.length_c   1.000
_cell.angle_alpha   90.00
_cell.angle_beta   90.00
_cell.angle_gamma   90.00
#
_symmetry.space_group_name_H-M   'P 1'
#
loop_
_entity.id
_entity.type
_entity.pdbx_description
1 polymer ?
#
loop_
_entity_poly.entity_id
_entity_poly.type
_entity_poly.pdbx_seq_one_letter_code
_entity_poly.pdbx_strand_id
1 'polypeptide(L)'
;MAKIFEGIEGYTEMTAEQKLAALEALETSNPNEEIERYKKAASKANSEAADYKRKYTEKLTEAEKAEAAKDEELNALRAKVAESEREKTISGYMAKFAALGYDETLASETAKQFADGNSDAVFASFNSFLQTHDKNYKDSLLRNGSEPPAGKSPEVKTFTRAELENMSADEINANWDAVKSTLNQN
;
A
#
# COMPACT_ATOMS: atom_id res chain seq x y z
N MET A 1 9.05 -85.55 17.89
CA MET A 1 10.47 -85.79 17.56
C MET A 1 10.74 -85.93 16.04
N ALA A 2 9.83 -85.56 15.14
CA ALA A 2 9.99 -85.87 13.70
C ALA A 2 10.59 -84.75 12.82
N LYS A 3 10.66 -83.49 13.28
CA LYS A 3 11.06 -82.35 12.43
C LYS A 3 12.56 -82.01 12.41
N ILE A 4 13.36 -82.62 13.27
CA ILE A 4 14.78 -82.25 13.44
C ILE A 4 15.69 -83.03 12.46
N PHE A 5 15.23 -84.18 11.96
CA PHE A 5 16.01 -85.09 11.11
C PHE A 5 15.76 -84.89 9.61
N GLU A 6 14.79 -84.06 9.21
CA GLU A 6 14.42 -83.81 7.80
C GLU A 6 15.51 -83.03 7.03
N GLY A 7 16.45 -82.38 7.73
CA GLY A 7 17.57 -81.67 7.13
C GLY A 7 18.83 -82.52 6.85
N ILE A 8 18.84 -83.80 7.25
CA ILE A 8 20.00 -84.69 7.06
C ILE A 8 19.67 -85.70 5.95
N GLU A 9 20.17 -85.44 4.75
CA GLU A 9 20.00 -86.31 3.58
C GLU A 9 20.62 -87.70 3.85
N GLY A 10 19.82 -88.77 3.75
CA GLY A 10 20.29 -90.15 3.95
C GLY A 10 20.36 -90.64 5.41
N TYR A 11 19.80 -89.92 6.38
CA TYR A 11 19.82 -90.28 7.81
C TYR A 11 19.34 -91.71 8.13
N THR A 12 18.45 -92.30 7.33
CA THR A 12 17.97 -93.68 7.52
C THR A 12 19.01 -94.73 7.15
N GLU A 13 19.85 -94.46 6.15
CA GLU A 13 20.87 -95.36 5.56
C GLU A 13 22.23 -95.32 6.28
N MET A 14 22.46 -94.32 7.16
CA MET A 14 23.72 -94.15 7.89
C MET A 14 23.90 -95.19 9.01
N THR A 15 25.15 -95.52 9.35
CA THR A 15 25.46 -96.31 10.55
C THR A 15 25.21 -95.48 11.82
N ALA A 16 25.06 -96.12 12.98
CA ALA A 16 24.75 -95.42 14.24
C ALA A 16 25.78 -94.32 14.58
N GLU A 17 27.07 -94.55 14.28
CA GLU A 17 28.17 -93.60 14.48
C GLU A 17 28.08 -92.41 13.51
N GLN A 18 27.71 -92.68 12.26
CA GLN A 18 27.51 -91.65 11.24
C GLN A 18 26.29 -90.76 11.56
N LYS A 19 25.21 -91.33 12.09
CA LYS A 19 24.04 -90.57 12.57
C LYS A 19 24.41 -89.70 13.76
N LEU A 20 25.22 -90.20 14.69
CA LEU A 20 25.68 -89.45 15.85
C LEU A 20 26.56 -88.25 15.42
N ALA A 21 27.50 -88.47 14.51
CA ALA A 21 28.35 -87.42 13.97
C ALA A 21 27.57 -86.36 13.18
N ALA A 22 26.55 -86.76 12.41
CA ALA A 22 25.68 -85.84 11.70
C ALA A 22 24.79 -85.02 12.66
N LEU A 23 24.36 -85.61 13.78
CA LEU A 23 23.60 -84.93 14.81
C LEU A 23 24.47 -83.94 15.60
N GLU A 24 25.69 -84.33 15.97
CA GLU A 24 26.68 -83.45 16.60
C GLU A 24 27.08 -82.30 15.65
N ALA A 25 27.21 -82.56 14.35
CA ALA A 25 27.47 -81.53 13.33
C ALA A 25 26.30 -80.54 13.19
N LEU A 26 25.06 -81.01 13.36
CA LEU A 26 23.86 -80.17 13.37
C LEU A 26 23.74 -79.36 14.67
N GLU A 27 24.08 -79.95 15.82
CA GLU A 27 24.10 -79.27 17.13
C GLU A 27 25.28 -78.28 17.27
N THR A 28 26.38 -78.49 16.54
CA THR A 28 27.55 -77.57 16.53
C THR A 28 27.34 -76.30 15.70
N SER A 29 26.28 -76.22 14.89
CA SER A 29 25.79 -74.93 14.38
C SER A 29 25.11 -74.18 15.52
N ASN A 30 25.91 -73.58 16.41
CA ASN A 30 25.49 -73.01 17.70
C ASN A 30 24.35 -71.97 17.50
N PRO A 31 23.06 -72.36 17.64
CA PRO A 31 21.93 -71.55 17.17
C PRO A 31 21.82 -70.24 17.96
N ASN A 32 22.33 -70.25 19.20
CA ASN A 32 22.39 -69.08 20.07
C ASN A 32 23.30 -67.98 19.52
N GLU A 33 24.43 -68.31 18.90
CA GLU A 33 25.33 -67.30 18.35
C GLU A 33 24.73 -66.58 17.13
N GLU A 34 24.05 -67.33 16.27
CA GLU A 34 23.32 -66.75 15.13
C GLU A 34 22.13 -65.91 15.59
N ILE A 35 21.36 -66.38 16.57
CA ILE A 35 20.26 -65.61 17.18
C ILE A 35 20.79 -64.30 17.78
N GLU A 36 21.90 -64.31 18.51
CA GLU A 36 22.50 -63.09 19.06
C GLU A 36 23.04 -62.16 17.97
N ARG A 37 23.60 -62.69 16.87
CA ARG A 37 24.00 -61.91 15.70
C ARG A 37 22.80 -61.22 15.05
N TYR A 38 21.69 -61.94 14.84
CA TYR A 38 20.46 -61.37 14.28
C TYR A 38 19.83 -60.33 15.20
N LYS A 39 19.78 -60.58 16.51
CA LYS A 39 19.31 -59.59 17.49
C LYS A 39 20.16 -58.32 17.44
N LYS A 40 21.49 -58.44 17.39
CA LYS A 40 22.40 -57.29 17.30
C LYS A 40 22.20 -56.52 16.00
N ALA A 41 22.03 -57.23 14.87
CA ALA A 41 21.74 -56.62 13.58
C ALA A 41 20.37 -55.89 13.59
N ALA A 42 19.34 -56.51 14.15
CA ALA A 42 18.01 -55.92 14.30
C ALA A 42 18.02 -54.69 15.21
N SER A 43 18.70 -54.75 16.36
CA SER A 43 18.87 -53.60 17.26
C SER A 43 19.61 -52.45 16.59
N LYS A 44 20.67 -52.75 15.81
CA LYS A 44 21.40 -51.73 15.04
C LYS A 44 20.52 -51.09 13.97
N ALA A 45 19.81 -51.91 13.17
CA ALA A 45 18.90 -51.42 12.14
C ALA A 45 17.77 -50.57 12.74
N ASN A 46 17.20 -50.97 13.88
CA ASN A 46 16.18 -50.21 14.58
C ASN A 46 16.71 -48.85 15.08
N SER A 47 17.93 -48.83 15.63
CA SER A 47 18.56 -47.58 16.08
C SER A 47 18.81 -46.64 14.90
N GLU A 48 19.34 -47.15 13.79
CA GLU A 48 19.57 -46.36 12.58
C GLU A 48 18.25 -45.83 12.01
N ALA A 49 17.21 -46.65 11.96
CA ALA A 49 15.88 -46.22 11.52
C ALA A 49 15.28 -45.13 12.42
N ALA A 50 15.45 -45.25 13.75
CA ALA A 50 15.03 -44.22 14.69
C ALA A 50 15.79 -42.90 14.48
N ASP A 51 17.10 -42.96 14.27
CA ASP A 51 17.93 -41.79 13.98
C ASP A 51 17.56 -41.13 12.64
N TYR A 52 17.31 -41.92 11.59
CA TYR A 52 16.83 -41.39 10.32
C TYR A 52 15.47 -40.72 10.45
N LYS A 53 14.54 -41.34 11.18
CA LYS A 53 13.23 -40.75 11.45
C LYS A 53 13.37 -39.42 12.20
N ARG A 54 14.22 -39.35 13.23
CA ARG A 54 14.48 -38.10 13.97
C ARG A 54 15.04 -37.01 13.07
N LYS A 55 16.11 -37.31 12.33
CA LYS A 55 16.75 -36.35 11.41
C LYS A 55 15.81 -35.88 10.31
N TYR A 56 14.96 -36.76 9.79
CA TYR A 56 13.97 -36.42 8.78
C TYR A 56 12.93 -35.45 9.34
N THR A 57 12.37 -35.73 10.51
CA THR A 57 11.40 -34.84 11.17
C THR A 57 12.03 -33.49 11.49
N GLU A 58 13.25 -33.45 12.03
CA GLU A 58 13.97 -32.20 12.31
C GLU A 58 14.16 -31.35 11.06
N LYS A 59 14.61 -31.95 9.95
CA LYS A 59 14.76 -31.26 8.67
C LYS A 59 13.43 -30.74 8.12
N LEU A 60 12.36 -31.52 8.25
CA LEU A 60 11.04 -31.10 7.81
C LEU A 60 10.57 -29.88 8.61
N THR A 61 10.70 -29.91 9.94
CA THR A 61 10.35 -28.77 10.81
C THR A 61 11.22 -27.54 10.55
N GLU A 62 12.51 -27.72 10.24
CA GLU A 62 13.39 -26.61 9.87
C GLU A 62 12.99 -26.00 8.52
N ALA A 63 12.66 -26.83 7.53
CA ALA A 63 12.18 -26.39 6.23
C ALA A 63 10.84 -25.63 6.34
N GLU A 64 9.90 -26.12 7.15
CA GLU A 64 8.63 -25.43 7.41
C GLU A 64 8.83 -24.05 8.05
N LYS A 65 9.75 -23.93 9.02
CA LYS A 65 10.09 -22.64 9.63
C LYS A 65 10.77 -21.69 8.64
N ALA A 66 11.66 -22.21 7.81
CA ALA A 66 12.35 -21.42 6.80
C ALA A 66 11.38 -20.91 5.73
N GLU A 67 10.40 -21.71 5.33
CA GLU A 67 9.37 -21.29 4.39
C GLU A 67 8.45 -20.21 4.99
N ALA A 68 7.99 -20.40 6.23
CA ALA A 68 7.21 -19.38 6.93
C ALA A 68 7.96 -18.04 7.04
N ALA A 69 9.25 -18.08 7.38
CA ALA A 69 10.08 -16.88 7.46
C ALA A 69 10.25 -16.18 6.09
N LYS A 70 10.41 -16.97 5.01
CA LYS A 70 10.47 -16.42 3.65
C LYS A 70 9.15 -15.81 3.21
N ASP A 71 8.03 -16.44 3.54
CA ASP A 71 6.70 -15.92 3.22
C ASP A 71 6.45 -14.60 3.95
N GLU A 72 6.82 -14.51 5.23
CA GLU A 72 6.78 -13.26 6.00
C GLU A 72 7.67 -12.18 5.37
N GLU A 73 8.91 -12.51 5.00
CA GLU A 73 9.84 -11.58 4.35
C GLU A 73 9.31 -11.10 2.99
N LEU A 74 8.79 -12.02 2.16
CA LEU A 74 8.22 -11.71 0.86
C LEU A 74 6.97 -10.82 1.00
N ASN A 75 6.11 -11.09 1.97
CA ASN A 75 4.95 -10.25 2.25
C ASN A 75 5.36 -8.85 2.73
N ALA A 76 6.36 -8.76 3.60
CA ALA A 76 6.91 -7.49 4.04
C ALA A 76 7.54 -6.70 2.88
N LEU A 77 8.24 -7.38 1.97
CA LEU A 77 8.85 -6.76 0.79
C LEU A 77 7.77 -6.27 -0.19
N ARG A 78 6.73 -7.08 -0.44
CA ARG A 78 5.58 -6.69 -1.28
C ARG A 78 4.86 -5.46 -0.70
N ALA A 79 4.66 -5.41 0.60
CA ALA A 79 4.05 -4.27 1.27
C ALA A 79 4.88 -2.98 1.07
N LYS A 80 6.21 -3.07 1.27
CA LYS A 80 7.13 -1.94 1.03
C LYS A 80 7.13 -1.47 -0.42
N VAL A 81 7.09 -2.38 -1.38
CA VAL A 81 7.01 -2.03 -2.80
C VAL A 81 5.71 -1.28 -3.09
N ALA A 82 4.58 -1.80 -2.61
CA ALA A 82 3.28 -1.14 -2.79
C ALA A 82 3.23 0.26 -2.14
N GLU A 83 3.82 0.41 -0.94
CA GLU A 83 3.94 1.71 -0.27
C GLU A 83 4.80 2.69 -1.08
N SER A 84 5.96 2.26 -1.56
CA SER A 84 6.85 3.09 -2.37
C SER A 84 6.21 3.53 -3.69
N GLU A 85 5.49 2.63 -4.37
CA GLU A 85 4.75 2.95 -5.58
C GLU A 85 3.61 3.96 -5.32
N ARG A 86 2.91 3.82 -4.18
CA ARG A 86 1.89 4.76 -3.75
C ARG A 86 2.47 6.14 -3.44
N GLU A 87 3.57 6.21 -2.69
CA GLU A 87 4.25 7.47 -2.41
C GLU A 87 4.72 8.18 -3.68
N LYS A 88 5.35 7.44 -4.60
CA LYS A 88 5.78 7.98 -5.90
C LYS A 88 4.61 8.56 -6.69
N THR A 89 3.47 7.86 -6.67
CA THR A 89 2.24 8.30 -7.33
C THR A 89 1.71 9.58 -6.70
N ILE A 90 1.63 9.65 -5.37
CA ILE A 90 1.21 10.85 -4.63
C ILE A 90 2.15 12.02 -4.91
N SER A 91 3.47 11.83 -4.88
CA SER A 91 4.43 12.90 -5.22
C SER A 91 4.25 13.41 -6.65
N GLY A 92 3.97 12.51 -7.60
CA GLY A 92 3.67 12.87 -8.98
C GLY A 92 2.39 13.72 -9.11
N TYR A 93 1.34 13.40 -8.35
CA TYR A 93 0.12 14.21 -8.30
C TYR A 93 0.34 15.55 -7.59
N MET A 94 1.08 15.56 -6.48
CA MET A 94 1.40 16.79 -5.75
C MET A 94 2.13 17.79 -6.66
N ALA A 95 3.11 17.33 -7.44
CA ALA A 95 3.80 18.17 -8.42
C ALA A 95 2.86 18.74 -9.48
N LYS A 96 1.88 17.95 -9.95
CA LYS A 96 0.85 18.42 -10.90
C LYS A 96 -0.06 19.48 -10.28
N PHE A 97 -0.55 19.27 -9.05
CA PHE A 97 -1.39 20.26 -8.37
C PHE A 97 -0.61 21.55 -8.04
N ALA A 98 0.64 21.44 -7.61
CA ALA A 98 1.51 22.60 -7.41
C ALA A 98 1.71 23.38 -8.72
N ALA A 99 1.89 22.69 -9.86
CA ALA A 99 1.99 23.33 -11.18
C ALA A 99 0.68 24.04 -11.61
N LEU A 100 -0.47 23.62 -11.07
CA LEU A 100 -1.76 24.31 -11.26
C LEU A 100 -1.93 25.52 -10.34
N GLY A 101 -0.97 25.78 -9.45
CA GLY A 101 -0.98 26.93 -8.53
C GLY A 101 -1.58 26.64 -7.16
N TYR A 102 -1.80 25.37 -6.82
CA TYR A 102 -2.18 24.98 -5.46
C TYR A 102 -1.01 25.27 -4.51
N ASP A 103 -1.31 25.73 -3.29
CA ASP A 103 -0.30 25.78 -2.24
C ASP A 103 0.15 24.37 -1.85
N GLU A 104 1.32 24.25 -1.22
CA GLU A 104 1.95 22.97 -0.88
C GLU A 104 1.02 22.07 -0.04
N THR A 105 0.27 22.66 0.89
CA THR A 105 -0.61 21.90 1.79
C THR A 105 -1.80 21.34 1.01
N LEU A 106 -2.49 22.19 0.25
CA LEU A 106 -3.64 21.77 -0.55
C LEU A 106 -3.22 20.80 -1.67
N ALA A 107 -2.06 21.01 -2.30
CA ALA A 107 -1.52 20.11 -3.31
C ALA A 107 -1.22 18.72 -2.74
N SER A 108 -0.58 18.66 -1.56
CA SER A 108 -0.27 17.40 -0.88
C SER A 108 -1.53 16.65 -0.46
N GLU A 109 -2.51 17.35 0.10
CA GLU A 109 -3.77 16.75 0.52
C GLU A 109 -4.59 16.25 -0.68
N THR A 110 -4.77 17.08 -1.72
CA THR A 110 -5.51 16.71 -2.94
C THR A 110 -4.84 15.55 -3.67
N ALA A 111 -3.51 15.50 -3.70
CA ALA A 111 -2.75 14.39 -4.27
C ALA A 111 -3.04 13.06 -3.56
N LYS A 112 -3.12 13.06 -2.22
CA LYS A 112 -3.48 11.87 -1.44
C LYS A 112 -4.92 11.45 -1.71
N GLN A 113 -5.86 12.39 -1.65
CA GLN A 113 -7.28 12.13 -1.95
C GLN A 113 -7.47 11.54 -3.36
N PHE A 114 -6.73 12.06 -4.34
CA PHE A 114 -6.76 11.57 -5.72
C PHE A 114 -6.15 10.17 -5.85
N ALA A 115 -5.02 9.91 -5.19
CA ALA A 115 -4.43 8.56 -5.15
C ALA A 115 -5.34 7.54 -4.45
N ASP A 116 -6.11 7.97 -3.44
CA ASP A 116 -7.05 7.13 -2.70
C ASP A 116 -8.40 6.95 -3.43
N GLY A 117 -8.58 7.58 -4.60
CA GLY A 117 -9.84 7.52 -5.36
C GLY A 117 -11.02 8.23 -4.69
N ASN A 118 -10.76 9.06 -3.68
CA ASN A 118 -11.79 9.80 -2.95
C ASN A 118 -12.21 11.03 -3.76
N SER A 119 -13.08 10.81 -4.74
CA SER A 119 -13.53 11.84 -5.68
C SER A 119 -14.24 13.00 -4.97
N ASP A 120 -15.07 12.71 -3.96
CA ASP A 120 -15.78 13.76 -3.20
C ASP A 120 -14.80 14.72 -2.50
N ALA A 121 -13.75 14.18 -1.89
CA ALA A 121 -12.71 15.00 -1.27
C ALA A 121 -11.90 15.80 -2.29
N VAL A 122 -11.57 15.20 -3.44
CA VAL A 122 -10.89 15.92 -4.54
C VAL A 122 -11.74 17.09 -5.05
N PHE A 123 -13.05 16.90 -5.24
CA PHE A 123 -13.95 17.98 -5.66
C PHE A 123 -14.08 19.07 -4.59
N ALA A 124 -14.08 18.71 -3.31
CA ALA A 124 -14.06 19.68 -2.21
C ALA A 124 -12.78 20.52 -2.24
N SER A 125 -11.61 19.89 -2.43
CA SER A 125 -10.33 20.58 -2.58
C SER A 125 -10.29 21.47 -3.82
N PHE A 126 -10.87 21.03 -4.94
CA PHE A 126 -11.02 21.85 -6.14
C PHE A 126 -11.88 23.10 -5.90
N ASN A 127 -13.02 22.95 -5.22
CA ASN A 127 -13.85 24.09 -4.84
C ASN A 127 -13.11 25.07 -3.91
N SER A 128 -12.36 24.56 -2.93
CA SER A 128 -11.54 25.38 -2.02
C SER A 128 -10.48 26.19 -2.77
N PHE A 129 -9.80 25.55 -3.73
CA PHE A 129 -8.85 26.22 -4.60
C PHE A 129 -9.51 27.34 -5.41
N LEU A 130 -10.66 27.07 -6.06
CA LEU A 130 -11.38 28.09 -6.84
C LEU A 130 -11.83 29.27 -5.99
N GLN A 131 -12.35 29.03 -4.79
CA GLN A 131 -12.75 30.13 -3.88
C GLN A 131 -11.56 31.02 -3.51
N THR A 132 -10.41 30.41 -3.20
CA THR A 132 -9.17 31.13 -2.87
C THR A 132 -8.64 31.89 -4.08
N HIS A 133 -8.61 31.23 -5.25
CA HIS A 133 -8.18 31.83 -6.50
C HIS A 133 -9.05 33.05 -6.88
N ASP A 134 -10.38 32.92 -6.83
CA ASP A 134 -11.31 34.00 -7.16
C ASP A 134 -11.20 35.17 -6.19
N LYS A 135 -11.02 34.89 -4.90
CA LYS A 135 -10.78 35.93 -3.89
C LYS A 135 -9.49 36.69 -4.20
N ASN A 136 -8.38 35.96 -4.39
CA ASN A 136 -7.09 36.57 -4.71
C ASN A 136 -7.12 37.37 -6.02
N TYR A 137 -7.86 36.87 -7.01
CA TYR A 137 -8.06 37.56 -8.27
C TYR A 137 -8.83 38.88 -8.07
N LYS A 138 -9.95 38.85 -7.35
CA LYS A 138 -10.71 40.07 -7.01
C LYS A 138 -9.87 41.07 -6.22
N ASP A 139 -9.12 40.61 -5.22
CA ASP A 139 -8.23 41.46 -4.44
C ASP A 139 -7.14 42.09 -5.33
N SER A 140 -6.61 41.33 -6.30
CA SER A 140 -5.65 41.85 -7.29
C SER A 140 -6.26 42.93 -8.19
N LEU A 141 -7.52 42.76 -8.61
CA LEU A 141 -8.22 43.73 -9.44
C LEU A 141 -8.53 45.02 -8.66
N LEU A 142 -8.89 44.91 -7.38
CA LEU A 142 -9.13 46.08 -6.53
C LEU A 142 -7.84 46.85 -6.26
N ARG A 143 -6.71 46.16 -6.09
CA ARG A 143 -5.40 46.80 -5.89
C ARG A 143 -4.84 47.42 -7.15
N ASN A 144 -5.02 46.76 -8.29
CA ASN A 144 -4.46 47.20 -9.58
C ASN A 144 -5.42 48.09 -10.38
N GLY A 145 -6.69 48.16 -9.98
CA GLY A 145 -7.64 49.14 -10.49
C GLY A 145 -7.18 50.52 -10.09
N SER A 146 -6.70 51.31 -11.05
CA SER A 146 -6.52 52.75 -10.84
C SER A 146 -7.81 53.31 -10.24
N GLU A 147 -7.70 54.17 -9.22
CA GLU A 147 -8.84 54.96 -8.77
C GLU A 147 -9.51 55.54 -10.02
N PRO A 148 -10.82 55.31 -10.22
CA PRO A 148 -11.52 55.96 -11.32
C PRO A 148 -11.19 57.45 -11.22
N PRO A 149 -10.79 58.10 -12.33
CA PRO A 149 -10.33 59.49 -12.29
C PRO A 149 -11.32 60.26 -11.46
N ALA A 150 -10.84 60.92 -10.39
CA ALA A 150 -11.68 61.70 -9.51
C ALA A 150 -12.60 62.51 -10.40
N GLY A 151 -13.90 62.21 -10.35
CA GLY A 151 -14.85 62.86 -11.21
C GLY A 151 -14.65 64.34 -10.99
N LYS A 152 -14.06 65.03 -11.96
CA LYS A 152 -14.34 66.44 -12.09
C LYS A 152 -15.81 66.44 -12.43
N SER A 153 -16.65 66.50 -11.39
CA SER A 153 -17.95 67.11 -11.56
C SER A 153 -17.65 68.36 -12.36
N PRO A 154 -18.19 68.50 -13.58
CA PRO A 154 -18.10 69.78 -14.24
C PRO A 154 -18.53 70.80 -13.19
N GLU A 155 -17.80 71.90 -13.08
CA GLU A 155 -18.22 73.02 -12.24
C GLU A 155 -19.53 73.52 -12.89
N VAL A 156 -20.63 72.82 -12.57
CA VAL A 156 -21.95 73.16 -13.07
C VAL A 156 -22.24 74.43 -12.32
N LYS A 157 -22.26 75.56 -13.03
CA LYS A 157 -22.80 76.79 -12.48
C LYS A 157 -24.20 76.49 -11.99
N THR A 158 -24.36 76.42 -10.67
CA THR A 158 -25.67 76.31 -10.04
C THR A 158 -26.17 77.70 -9.74
N PHE A 159 -27.41 77.98 -10.09
CA PHE A 159 -28.05 79.25 -9.73
C PHE A 159 -28.88 79.07 -8.47
N THR A 160 -28.84 80.04 -7.57
CA THR A 160 -29.81 80.13 -6.49
C THR A 160 -31.20 80.42 -7.07
N ARG A 161 -32.25 80.11 -6.30
CA ARG A 161 -33.63 80.40 -6.69
C ARG A 161 -33.84 81.89 -7.03
N ALA A 162 -33.26 82.78 -6.24
CA ALA A 162 -33.34 84.22 -6.48
C ALA A 162 -32.64 84.64 -7.77
N GLU A 163 -31.54 83.98 -8.16
CA GLU A 163 -30.87 84.25 -9.43
C GLU A 163 -31.72 83.78 -10.61
N LEU A 164 -32.32 82.60 -10.55
CA LEU A 164 -33.23 82.10 -11.61
C LEU A 164 -34.45 83.01 -11.80
N GLU A 165 -35.04 83.50 -10.70
CA GLU A 165 -36.22 84.38 -10.75
C GLU A 165 -35.91 85.77 -11.35
N ASN A 166 -34.64 86.19 -11.35
CA ASN A 166 -34.19 87.47 -11.91
C ASN A 166 -33.54 87.36 -13.30
N MET A 167 -33.37 86.15 -13.85
CA MET A 167 -32.84 85.95 -15.20
C MET A 167 -33.91 86.21 -16.26
N SER A 168 -33.50 86.87 -17.35
CA SER A 168 -34.34 87.00 -18.54
C SER A 168 -34.49 85.67 -19.29
N ALA A 169 -35.52 85.56 -20.14
CA ALA A 169 -35.75 84.35 -20.94
C ALA A 169 -34.55 84.02 -21.86
N ASP A 170 -33.85 85.03 -22.36
CA ASP A 170 -32.66 84.86 -23.20
C ASP A 170 -31.48 84.30 -22.39
N GLU A 171 -31.31 84.76 -21.15
CA GLU A 171 -30.27 84.26 -20.23
C GLU A 171 -30.56 82.83 -19.73
N ILE A 172 -31.84 82.48 -19.56
CA ILE A 172 -32.26 81.11 -19.22
C ILE A 172 -31.96 80.17 -20.37
N ASN A 173 -32.31 80.56 -21.61
CA ASN A 173 -32.06 79.74 -22.80
C ASN A 173 -30.57 79.57 -23.07
N ALA A 174 -29.77 80.63 -22.87
CA ALA A 174 -28.31 80.59 -23.03
C ALA A 174 -27.62 79.69 -21.99
N ASN A 175 -28.22 79.52 -20.80
CA ASN A 175 -27.67 78.72 -19.70
C ASN A 175 -28.53 77.48 -19.37
N TRP A 176 -29.30 76.99 -20.34
CA TRP A 176 -30.34 75.97 -20.12
C TRP A 176 -29.83 74.69 -19.43
N ASP A 177 -28.65 74.20 -19.81
CA ASP A 177 -28.07 72.98 -19.22
C ASP A 177 -27.73 73.15 -17.73
N ALA A 178 -27.26 74.35 -17.34
CA ALA A 178 -26.96 74.71 -15.97
C ALA A 178 -28.24 74.92 -15.13
N VAL A 179 -29.26 75.56 -15.70
CA VAL A 179 -30.59 75.72 -15.09
C VAL A 179 -31.25 74.37 -14.86
N LYS A 180 -31.23 73.48 -15.86
CA LYS A 180 -31.79 72.13 -15.76
C LYS A 180 -31.09 71.28 -14.71
N SER A 181 -29.75 71.37 -14.63
CA SER A 181 -29.00 70.67 -13.59
C SER A 181 -29.31 71.20 -12.19
N THR A 182 -29.54 72.51 -12.04
CA THR A 182 -29.93 73.14 -10.77
C THR A 182 -31.31 72.68 -10.31
N LEU A 183 -32.27 72.54 -11.24
CA LEU A 183 -33.62 72.05 -10.94
C LEU A 183 -33.66 70.55 -10.59
N ASN A 184 -32.76 69.74 -11.15
CA ASN A 184 -32.69 68.30 -10.86
C ASN A 184 -31.97 67.95 -9.55
N GLN A 185 -31.40 68.92 -8.84
CA GLN A 185 -30.68 68.72 -7.56
C GLN A 185 -31.50 69.08 -6.32
N ASN A 186 -32.71 69.63 -6.46
CA ASN A 186 -33.67 69.94 -5.39
C ASN A 186 -34.94 69.10 -5.53
#